data_AF-A0AA37UNE4-F1
#
_entry.id   AF-A0AA37UNE4-F1
#
_cell.length_a   1.000
_cell.length_b   1.000
_cell.length_c   1.000
_cell.angle_alpha   90.00
_cell.angle_beta   90.00
_cell.angle_gamma   90.00
#
_symmetry.space_group_name_H-M   'P 1'
#
loop_
_entity.id
_entity.type
_entity.pdbx_description
1 polymer ?
#
loop_
_entity_poly.entity_id
_entity_poly.type
_entity_poly.pdbx_seq_one_letter_code
_entity_poly.pdbx_strand_id
1 'polypeptide(L)'
;MCEVFIYRHVKCKCVWGQIAVPCGPGMGYTTCGQFGNGIAKQPLRLQKARHRPCPTHDMYGLYDRNQVRVIRKITHGVKFGTGPSKQDAGVEVSCCTVM
;
A
#
# COMPACT_ATOMS: atom_id res chain seq x y z
N MET A 1 -14.39 2.21 -4.14
CA MET A 1 -12.97 1.79 -4.08
C MET A 1 -12.38 2.36 -2.80
N CYS A 2 -11.51 1.65 -2.09
CA CYS A 2 -10.88 2.22 -0.89
C CYS A 2 -9.78 3.22 -1.28
N GLU A 3 -9.62 4.26 -0.47
CA GLU A 3 -8.55 5.24 -0.61
C GLU A 3 -7.51 5.06 0.49
N VAL A 4 -6.24 5.15 0.11
CA VAL A 4 -5.11 4.96 1.02
C VAL A 4 -4.12 6.11 0.84
N PHE A 5 -3.54 6.57 1.95
CA PHE A 5 -2.37 7.44 1.91
C PHE A 5 -1.11 6.65 2.19
N ILE A 6 -0.08 6.84 1.38
CA ILE A 6 1.26 6.33 1.68
C ILE A 6 2.06 7.44 2.33
N TYR A 7 2.68 7.12 3.45
CA TYR A 7 3.58 8.00 4.16
C TYR A 7 4.99 7.44 4.16
N ARG A 8 5.97 8.34 4.04
CA ARG A 8 7.39 8.06 4.27
C ARG A 8 7.89 8.92 5.43
N HIS A 9 8.39 8.30 6.49
CA HIS A 9 8.96 9.05 7.61
C HIS A 9 10.23 9.79 7.19
N VAL A 10 10.37 11.03 7.64
CA VAL A 10 11.52 11.87 7.23
C VAL A 10 12.85 11.42 7.83
N LYS A 11 12.84 10.86 9.05
CA LYS A 11 14.06 10.40 9.75
C LYS A 11 14.42 8.96 9.37
N CYS A 12 13.64 7.97 9.82
CA CYS A 12 13.93 6.54 9.64
C CYS A 12 13.59 5.98 8.24
N LYS A 13 13.01 6.79 7.34
CA LYS A 13 12.65 6.42 5.95
C LYS A 13 11.64 5.28 5.80
N CYS A 14 11.11 4.70 6.88
CA CYS A 14 10.04 3.70 6.84
C CYS A 14 8.85 4.22 6.05
N VAL A 15 8.18 3.29 5.36
CA VAL A 15 7.01 3.57 4.54
C VAL A 15 5.84 2.77 5.07
N TRP A 16 4.66 3.38 5.14
CA TRP A 16 3.42 2.70 5.50
C TRP A 16 2.24 3.30 4.74
N GLY A 17 1.21 2.48 4.54
CA GLY A 17 -0.08 2.93 4.07
C GLY A 17 -1.05 3.12 5.25
N GLN A 18 -1.96 4.07 5.14
CA GLN A 18 -3.08 4.29 6.05
C GLN A 18 -4.39 4.36 5.25
N ILE A 19 -5.43 3.67 5.69
CA ILE A 19 -6.77 3.79 5.10
C ILE A 19 -7.30 5.21 5.33
N ALA A 20 -7.63 5.91 4.26
CA ALA A 20 -8.30 7.22 4.29
C ALA A 20 -9.81 7.05 4.17
N VAL A 21 -10.24 6.25 3.19
CA VAL A 21 -11.65 5.89 2.97
C VAL A 21 -11.75 4.38 2.85
N PRO A 22 -12.41 3.69 3.81
CA PRO A 22 -12.58 2.25 3.74
C PRO A 22 -13.61 1.86 2.67
N CYS A 23 -13.59 0.60 2.21
CA CYS A 23 -14.62 0.10 1.31
C CYS A 23 -16.02 0.01 1.94
N GLY A 24 -16.09 -0.01 3.27
CA GLY A 24 -17.31 -0.11 4.05
C GLY A 24 -17.04 0.04 5.56
N PRO A 25 -18.08 0.13 6.40
CA PRO A 25 -17.92 0.28 7.85
C PRO A 25 -17.06 -0.83 8.46
N GLY A 26 -16.04 -0.45 9.23
CA GLY A 26 -15.11 -1.40 9.87
C GLY A 26 -14.11 -2.09 8.93
N MET A 27 -14.14 -1.79 7.63
CA MET A 27 -13.24 -2.41 6.66
C MET A 27 -11.88 -1.73 6.61
N GLY A 28 -10.82 -2.49 6.30
CA GLY A 28 -9.46 -2.00 6.17
C GLY A 28 -8.56 -2.96 5.40
N TYR A 29 -7.27 -2.99 5.73
CA TYR A 29 -6.28 -3.82 5.03
C TYR A 29 -6.55 -5.32 5.11
N THR A 30 -7.17 -5.82 6.19
CA THR A 30 -7.41 -7.26 6.34
C THR A 30 -8.71 -7.71 5.70
N THR A 31 -9.68 -6.82 5.55
CA THR A 31 -11.01 -7.15 5.02
C THR A 31 -11.22 -6.72 3.57
N CYS A 32 -10.37 -5.83 3.05
CA CYS A 32 -10.50 -5.33 1.70
C CYS A 32 -9.88 -6.31 0.68
N GLY A 33 -10.69 -6.81 -0.26
CA GLY A 33 -10.24 -7.69 -1.36
C GLY A 33 -9.22 -7.05 -2.32
N GLN A 34 -9.00 -5.74 -2.26
CA GLN A 34 -7.93 -5.06 -3.00
C GLN A 34 -6.55 -5.32 -2.38
N PHE A 35 -6.48 -5.48 -1.05
CA PHE A 35 -5.23 -5.67 -0.30
C PHE A 35 -5.02 -7.10 0.19
N GLY A 36 -6.00 -7.99 0.03
CA GLY A 36 -5.94 -9.37 0.50
C GLY A 36 -4.71 -10.14 0.01
N ASN A 37 -4.17 -9.78 -1.15
CA ASN A 37 -3.01 -10.42 -1.76
C ASN A 37 -1.68 -9.77 -1.32
N GLY A 38 -1.70 -8.76 -0.44
CA GLY A 38 -0.53 -8.00 -0.02
C GLY A 38 0.03 -7.01 -1.06
N ILE A 39 -0.60 -6.90 -2.25
CA ILE A 39 -0.14 -6.06 -3.36
C ILE A 39 -1.17 -4.96 -3.63
N ALA A 40 -0.76 -3.70 -3.55
CA ALA A 40 -1.56 -2.55 -3.97
C ALA A 40 -1.08 -2.07 -5.35
N LYS A 41 -1.96 -2.12 -6.37
CA LYS A 41 -1.61 -1.78 -7.77
C LYS A 41 -1.79 -0.30 -8.14
N GLN A 42 -2.38 0.53 -7.28
CA GLN A 42 -2.70 1.93 -7.61
C GLN A 42 -1.57 2.88 -7.18
N PRO A 43 -1.22 3.90 -7.98
CA PRO A 43 -0.20 4.88 -7.60
C PRO A 43 -0.73 5.76 -6.48
N LEU A 44 -0.46 5.36 -5.25
CA LEU A 44 -0.84 6.10 -4.07
C LEU A 44 0.18 7.23 -3.88
N ARG A 45 -0.30 8.48 -3.81
CA ARG A 45 0.56 9.65 -3.63
C ARG A 45 1.39 9.49 -2.35
N LEU A 46 2.70 9.38 -2.51
CA LEU A 46 3.65 9.28 -1.41
C LEU A 46 3.80 10.65 -0.73
N GLN A 47 3.40 10.74 0.53
CA GLN A 47 3.50 11.94 1.35
C GLN A 47 4.64 11.82 2.37
N LYS A 48 5.31 12.94 2.67
CA LYS A 48 6.34 12.97 3.72
C LYS A 48 5.68 13.11 5.09
N ALA A 49 5.88 12.12 5.96
CA ALA A 49 5.46 12.16 7.35
C ALA A 49 6.50 12.92 8.20
N ARG A 50 6.29 14.23 8.38
CA ARG A 50 7.12 15.09 9.26
C ARG A 50 6.72 15.01 10.74
N HIS A 51 5.41 14.99 11.00
CA HIS A 51 4.83 15.04 12.35
C HIS A 51 4.03 13.77 12.70
N ARG A 52 4.18 12.70 11.93
CA ARG A 52 3.51 11.42 12.18
C ARG A 52 4.50 10.42 12.75
N PRO A 53 4.16 9.69 13.83
CA PRO A 53 5.03 8.67 14.40
C PRO A 53 5.19 7.52 13.41
N CYS A 54 6.41 7.01 13.29
CA CYS A 54 6.70 5.81 12.52
C CYS A 54 6.09 4.58 13.21
N PRO A 55 5.27 3.78 12.50
CA PRO A 55 4.65 2.58 13.08
C PRO A 55 5.67 1.54 13.58
N THR A 56 6.86 1.50 12.98
CA THR A 56 7.91 0.53 13.32
C THR A 56 8.80 1.00 14.47
N HIS A 57 9.27 2.25 14.43
CA HIS A 57 10.29 2.75 15.36
C HIS A 57 9.70 3.57 16.52
N ASP A 58 8.75 4.47 16.25
CA ASP A 58 8.16 5.33 17.29
C ASP A 58 7.02 4.63 18.03
N MET A 59 6.25 3.79 17.32
CA MET A 59 5.15 3.03 17.90
C MET A 59 5.54 1.60 18.28
N TYR A 60 6.78 1.16 18.04
CA TYR A 60 7.25 -0.20 18.34
C TYR A 60 6.35 -1.34 17.82
N GLY A 61 5.66 -1.13 16.69
CA GLY A 61 4.72 -2.11 16.14
C GLY A 61 3.32 -2.09 16.76
N LEU A 62 3.05 -1.20 17.73
CA LEU A 62 1.77 -1.01 18.40
C LEU A 62 0.89 -0.07 17.56
N TYR A 63 0.31 -0.60 16.49
CA TYR A 63 -0.66 0.12 15.67
C TYR A 63 -1.72 -0.84 15.15
N ASP A 64 -2.90 -0.32 14.84
CA ASP A 64 -3.96 -1.11 14.21
C ASP A 64 -3.54 -1.53 12.81
N ARG A 65 -3.28 -2.83 12.63
CA ARG A 65 -2.83 -3.43 11.36
C ARG A 65 -3.92 -3.47 10.29
N ASN A 66 -5.18 -3.28 10.67
CA ASN A 66 -6.29 -3.14 9.75
C ASN A 66 -6.39 -1.70 9.20
N GLN A 67 -5.98 -0.70 9.98
CA GLN A 67 -6.00 0.72 9.55
C GLN A 67 -4.67 1.20 8.96
N VAL A 68 -3.55 0.66 9.44
CA VAL A 68 -2.19 1.04 9.04
C VAL A 68 -1.40 -0.22 8.70
N ARG A 69 -0.67 -0.21 7.58
CA ARG A 69 0.18 -1.33 7.19
C ARG A 69 1.54 -0.84 6.68
N VAL A 70 2.61 -1.34 7.29
CA VAL A 70 3.98 -1.05 6.86
C VAL A 70 4.23 -1.67 5.48
N ILE A 71 4.80 -0.87 4.58
CA ILE A 71 5.14 -1.26 3.21
C ILE A 71 6.62 -1.62 3.21
N ARG A 72 6.92 -2.91 3.02
CA ARG A 72 8.31 -3.41 3.01
C ARG A 72 9.02 -3.17 1.68
N LYS A 73 8.28 -3.18 0.57
CA LYS A 73 8.81 -3.02 -0.78
C LYS A 73 7.82 -2.26 -1.65
N ILE A 74 8.32 -1.28 -2.40
CA ILE A 74 7.58 -0.63 -3.48
C ILE A 74 8.22 -1.13 -4.78
N THR A 75 7.44 -1.80 -5.61
CA THR A 75 7.89 -2.28 -6.92
C THR A 75 7.19 -1.46 -8.00
N HIS A 76 7.96 -0.97 -8.97
CA HIS A 76 7.42 -0.31 -10.14
C HIS A 76 7.24 -1.36 -11.25
N GLY A 77 6.01 -1.78 -11.49
CA GLY A 77 5.67 -2.63 -12.63
C GLY A 77 5.26 -1.75 -13.81
N VAL A 78 5.83 -1.99 -14.99
CA VAL A 78 5.33 -1.42 -16.25
C VAL A 78 4.31 -2.39 -16.81
N LYS A 79 3.01 -2.05 -16.76
CA LYS A 79 1.95 -2.81 -17.44
C LYS A 79 1.81 -2.23 -18.85
N PHE A 80 2.26 -2.96 -19.87
CA PHE A 80 1.90 -2.67 -21.26
C PHE A 80 0.54 -3.32 -21.56
N GLY A 81 -0.52 -2.52 -21.57
CA GLY A 81 -1.88 -2.93 -21.89
C GLY A 81 -2.83 -1.74 -21.84
N THR A 82 -3.88 -1.77 -22.66
CA THR A 82 -4.86 -0.69 -22.90
C THR A 82 -5.85 -0.47 -21.75
N GLY A 83 -5.39 -0.55 -20.49
CA GLY A 83 -6.24 -0.19 -19.36
C GLY A 83 -5.75 -0.64 -17.98
N PRO A 84 -6.09 0.12 -16.93
CA PRO A 84 -5.80 -0.20 -15.53
C PRO A 84 -6.71 -1.30 -14.94
N SER A 85 -7.71 -1.79 -15.69
CA SER A 85 -8.67 -2.80 -15.23
C SER A 85 -8.12 -4.23 -15.25
N LYS A 86 -8.68 -5.06 -14.35
CA LYS A 86 -8.34 -6.48 -14.11
C LYS A 86 -8.82 -7.45 -15.22
N GLN A 87 -9.51 -6.94 -16.25
CA GLN A 87 -10.18 -7.75 -17.28
C GLN A 87 -9.46 -7.76 -18.64
N ASP A 88 -8.41 -6.95 -18.82
CA ASP A 88 -7.65 -6.95 -20.05
C ASP A 88 -6.51 -7.95 -20.01
N ALA A 89 -6.48 -8.82 -21.04
CA ALA A 89 -5.41 -9.75 -21.32
C ALA A 89 -4.09 -8.98 -21.49
N GLY A 90 -3.23 -9.04 -20.47
CA GLY A 90 -1.89 -8.46 -20.51
C GLY A 90 -0.88 -9.53 -20.16
N VAL A 91 0.12 -9.71 -21.01
CA VAL A 91 1.29 -10.53 -20.69
C VAL A 91 2.11 -9.79 -19.63
N GLU A 92 2.06 -10.27 -18.39
CA GLU A 92 2.94 -9.80 -17.31
C GLU A 92 4.35 -10.34 -17.58
N VAL A 93 5.21 -9.55 -18.23
CA VAL A 93 6.66 -9.86 -18.30
C VAL A 93 7.27 -9.54 -16.94
N SER A 94 7.28 -10.55 -16.08
CA SER A 94 7.90 -10.48 -14.76
C SER A 94 9.41 -10.56 -14.91
N CYS A 95 10.07 -9.41 -15.12
CA CYS A 95 11.50 -9.34 -14.91
C CYS A 95 11.73 -9.21 -13.40
N CYS A 96 12.10 -10.34 -12.79
CA CYS A 96 12.47 -10.56 -11.40
C CYS A 96 11.31 -10.84 -10.43
N THR A 97 11.02 -12.13 -10.32
CA THR A 97 10.38 -12.83 -9.19
C THR A 97 10.89 -12.30 -7.85
N VAL A 98 9.99 -12.11 -6.89
CA VAL A 98 10.34 -11.85 -5.48
C VAL A 98 9.59 -12.89 -4.68
N MET A 99 10.37 -13.79 -4.06
CA MET A 99 9.94 -14.75 -3.05
C MET A 99 9.49 -14.01 -1.78
#